data_AF-A0A0C9ZRQ0-F1
#
_entry.id   AF-A0A0C9ZRQ0-F1
#
_cell.length_a   1.000
_cell.length_b   1.000
_cell.length_c   1.000
_cell.angle_alpha   90.00
_cell.angle_beta   90.00
_cell.angle_gamma   90.00
#
_symmetry.space_group_name_H-M   'P 1'
#
loop_
_entity.id
_entity.type
_entity.pdbx_description
1 polymer ?
#
loop_
_entity_poly.entity_id
_entity_poly.type
_entity_poly.pdbx_seq_one_letter_code
_entity_poly.pdbx_strand_id
1 'polypeptide(L)'
;MATLETPPNHEHFRMLPDNLVGQRSVLVDRRLQIENIKAAGVASHTPTVPAAPVVNVNFPPELFKMFQGSHVPPVTQALPDVMQTLLSPASTNALFSPRQIQSIGERMSIQEFGSVYDLSPSLGAKLIEQGYNSTHALRFATIDDLLASGLLRGEIAQLRDAIARWVEN
;
A
#
# COMPACT_ATOMS: atom_id res chain seq x y z
N MET A 1 38.43 -16.22 43.84
CA MET A 1 39.03 -16.19 42.50
C MET A 1 37.91 -16.03 41.49
N ALA A 2 37.96 -14.98 40.70
CA ALA A 2 36.97 -14.63 39.68
C ALA A 2 37.45 -15.14 38.32
N THR A 3 36.53 -15.63 37.50
CA THR A 3 36.58 -15.43 36.05
C THR A 3 35.16 -15.25 35.57
N LEU A 4 34.79 -13.99 35.40
CA LEU A 4 33.63 -13.50 34.67
C LEU A 4 33.76 -14.03 33.23
N GLU A 5 33.05 -15.13 32.94
CA GLU A 5 33.05 -15.74 31.61
C GLU A 5 32.51 -14.73 30.60
N THR A 6 33.38 -14.27 29.71
CA THR A 6 33.06 -13.36 28.62
C THR A 6 31.95 -13.96 27.75
N PRO A 7 30.95 -13.17 27.32
CA PRO A 7 29.92 -13.68 26.43
C PRO A 7 30.56 -14.11 25.10
N PRO A 8 30.01 -15.15 24.44
CA PRO A 8 30.54 -15.68 23.20
C PRO A 8 30.52 -14.58 22.15
N ASN A 9 31.73 -14.10 21.81
CA ASN A 9 31.95 -13.10 20.80
C ASN A 9 31.73 -13.77 19.44
N HIS A 10 30.46 -13.89 19.03
CA HIS A 10 30.08 -14.55 17.79
C HIS A 10 30.66 -13.77 16.60
N GLU A 11 31.43 -14.44 15.73
CA GLU A 11 32.00 -13.84 14.51
C GLU A 11 30.94 -13.21 13.59
N HIS A 12 29.67 -13.62 13.74
CA HIS A 12 28.52 -13.06 13.02
C HIS A 12 28.11 -11.65 13.51
N PHE A 13 28.66 -11.17 14.63
CA PHE A 13 28.46 -9.80 15.13
C PHE A 13 29.57 -8.83 14.72
N ARG A 14 30.39 -9.18 13.71
CA ARG A 14 31.10 -8.17 12.90
C ARG A 14 30.10 -7.49 11.97
N MET A 15 29.22 -6.67 12.54
CA MET A 15 28.08 -6.09 11.85
C MET A 15 28.42 -4.83 11.03
N LEU A 16 29.68 -4.38 11.06
CA LEU A 16 30.13 -3.20 10.33
C LEU A 16 31.53 -3.47 9.77
N PRO A 17 31.70 -3.50 8.44
CA PRO A 17 33.04 -3.57 7.86
C PRO A 17 33.86 -2.33 8.28
N ASP A 18 35.16 -2.50 8.52
CA ASP A 18 36.06 -1.47 9.09
C ASP A 18 36.08 -0.16 8.27
N ASN A 19 35.67 -0.21 7.00
CA ASN A 19 35.50 0.95 6.12
C ASN A 19 34.27 1.82 6.44
N LEU A 20 33.37 1.39 7.33
CA LEU A 20 32.21 2.16 7.81
C LEU A 20 32.43 2.75 9.21
N VAL A 21 33.53 2.40 9.88
CA VAL A 21 33.86 2.96 11.19
C VAL A 21 34.24 4.43 11.02
N GLY A 22 33.34 5.32 11.45
CA GLY A 22 33.48 6.77 11.28
C GLY A 22 32.73 7.36 10.08
N GLN A 23 32.01 6.54 9.31
CA GLN A 23 31.15 7.08 8.26
C GLN A 23 29.96 7.78 8.91
N ARG A 24 29.88 9.09 8.70
CA ARG A 24 28.83 9.94 9.25
C ARG A 24 27.49 9.42 8.78
N SER A 25 26.62 9.04 9.73
CA SER A 25 25.29 8.54 9.41
C SER A 25 24.54 9.53 8.52
N VAL A 26 23.89 9.01 7.47
CA VAL A 26 23.06 9.81 6.55
C VAL A 26 21.99 10.61 7.31
N LEU A 27 21.54 10.11 8.47
CA LEU A 27 20.59 10.81 9.34
C LEU A 27 21.21 12.04 10.01
N VAL A 28 22.49 11.99 10.36
CA VAL A 28 23.24 13.12 10.93
C VAL A 28 23.49 14.18 9.86
N ASP A 29 23.80 13.76 8.63
CA ASP A 29 23.98 14.68 7.49
C ASP A 29 22.67 15.42 7.16
N ARG A 30 21.55 14.68 7.14
CA ARG A 30 20.21 15.24 6.91
C ARG A 30 19.81 16.26 7.98
N ARG A 31 20.11 15.99 9.27
CA ARG A 31 19.84 16.96 10.34
C ARG A 31 20.65 18.25 10.15
N LEU A 32 21.94 18.14 9.81
CA LEU A 32 22.79 19.30 9.58
C LEU A 32 22.30 20.13 8.38
N GLN A 33 21.84 19.47 7.31
CA GLN A 33 21.29 20.14 6.14
C GLN A 33 20.02 20.94 6.47
N ILE A 34 19.12 20.39 7.30
CA ILE A 34 17.91 21.09 7.75
C ILE A 34 18.26 22.30 8.63
N GLU A 35 19.24 22.18 9.51
CA GLU A 35 19.69 23.31 10.34
C GLU A 35 20.34 24.42 9.51
N ASN A 36 21.12 24.07 8.49
CA ASN A 36 21.74 25.06 7.60
C ASN A 36 20.70 25.80 6.73
N ILE A 37 19.65 25.11 6.28
CA ILE A 37 18.51 25.73 5.57
C ILE A 37 17.78 26.71 6.50
N LYS A 38 17.66 26.39 7.79
CA LYS A 38 17.03 27.26 8.78
C LYS A 38 17.86 28.52 9.08
N ALA A 39 19.19 28.42 9.05
CA ALA A 39 20.10 29.54 9.29
C ALA A 39 20.17 30.53 8.11
N ALA A 40 19.95 30.08 6.88
CA ALA A 40 19.95 30.95 5.68
C ALA A 40 18.61 31.69 5.46
N GLY A 41 17.55 31.36 6.19
CA GLY A 41 16.19 31.87 5.98
C GLY A 41 15.77 33.07 6.83
N VAL A 42 16.70 33.73 7.53
CA VAL A 42 16.39 34.89 8.41
C VAL A 42 16.84 36.20 7.77
N ALA A 43 16.51 36.41 6.50
CA ALA A 43 16.47 37.75 5.93
C ALA A 43 15.41 37.81 4.83
N SER A 44 14.47 38.74 5.01
CA SER A 44 13.53 39.27 4.02
C SER A 44 12.17 38.60 3.93
N HIS A 45 11.20 39.35 4.46
CA HIS A 45 9.77 39.15 4.33
C HIS A 45 9.32 39.19 2.85
N THR A 46 8.56 38.19 2.42
CA THR A 46 7.33 38.30 1.60
C THR A 46 6.79 36.90 1.28
N PRO A 47 5.47 36.69 1.22
CA PRO A 47 4.88 35.37 1.06
C PRO A 47 4.97 34.92 -0.40
N THR A 48 5.95 34.07 -0.72
CA THR A 48 6.02 33.39 -2.01
C THR A 48 5.74 31.91 -1.78
N VAL A 49 4.67 31.43 -2.42
CA VAL A 49 4.20 30.04 -2.42
C VAL A 49 5.40 29.11 -2.72
N PRO A 50 5.72 28.11 -1.88
CA PRO A 50 6.74 27.15 -2.23
C PRO A 50 6.19 26.29 -3.38
N ALA A 51 6.72 26.50 -4.59
CA ALA A 51 6.51 25.59 -5.70
C ALA A 51 6.95 24.19 -5.24
N ALA A 52 5.99 23.26 -5.21
CA ALA A 52 6.23 21.88 -4.81
C ALA A 52 7.37 21.29 -5.65
N PRO A 53 8.31 20.53 -5.05
CA PRO A 53 9.38 19.91 -5.80
C PRO A 53 8.79 18.93 -6.83
N VAL A 54 8.92 19.29 -8.11
CA VAL A 54 8.53 18.42 -9.23
C VAL A 54 9.61 17.35 -9.38
N VAL A 55 9.33 16.16 -8.86
CA VAL A 55 10.19 15.00 -9.02
C VAL A 55 9.86 14.33 -10.36
N ASN A 56 10.71 14.55 -11.36
CA ASN A 56 10.61 13.86 -12.64
C ASN A 56 11.24 12.47 -12.54
N VAL A 57 10.42 11.43 -12.50
CA VAL A 57 10.89 10.04 -12.40
C VAL A 57 10.91 9.44 -13.81
N ASN A 58 12.11 9.27 -14.37
CA ASN A 58 12.30 8.59 -15.64
C ASN A 58 12.50 7.10 -15.37
N PHE A 59 11.52 6.28 -15.78
CA PHE A 59 11.62 4.82 -15.64
C PHE A 59 12.20 4.22 -16.94
N PRO A 60 13.31 3.48 -16.86
CA PRO A 60 13.89 2.84 -18.03
C PRO A 60 12.96 1.73 -18.56
N PRO A 61 12.81 1.60 -19.89
CA PRO A 61 11.89 0.65 -20.53
C PRO A 61 12.17 -0.82 -20.17
N GLU A 62 13.38 -1.12 -19.69
CA GLU A 62 13.79 -2.47 -19.30
C GLU A 62 13.06 -3.00 -18.06
N LEU A 63 12.56 -2.11 -17.18
CA LEU A 63 11.74 -2.52 -16.03
C LEU A 63 10.40 -3.13 -16.48
N PHE A 64 9.87 -2.74 -17.64
CA PHE A 64 8.62 -3.28 -18.17
C PHE A 64 8.78 -4.66 -18.83
N LYS A 65 10.01 -5.09 -19.11
CA LYS A 65 10.27 -6.42 -19.69
C LYS A 65 10.21 -7.52 -18.63
N MET A 66 10.49 -7.20 -17.36
CA MET A 66 10.41 -8.17 -16.26
C MET A 66 8.98 -8.58 -15.92
N PHE A 67 7.99 -7.74 -16.24
CA PHE A 67 6.55 -8.03 -16.06
C PHE A 67 5.89 -8.65 -17.30
N GLN A 68 6.57 -8.63 -18.45
CA GLN A 68 6.13 -9.32 -19.65
C GLN A 68 6.69 -10.74 -19.61
N GLY A 69 5.95 -11.64 -18.98
CA GLY A 69 6.21 -13.07 -19.10
C GLY A 69 6.36 -13.44 -20.57
N SER A 70 7.43 -14.18 -20.88
CA SER A 70 7.87 -14.65 -22.20
C SER A 70 6.80 -14.63 -23.30
N HIS A 71 6.72 -13.54 -24.06
CA HIS A 71 5.94 -13.49 -25.29
C HIS A 71 6.85 -13.83 -26.48
N VAL A 72 6.73 -15.07 -26.98
CA VAL A 72 7.34 -15.51 -28.24
C VAL A 72 6.55 -14.90 -29.41
N PRO A 73 7.18 -14.36 -30.48
CA PRO A 73 6.46 -13.70 -31.57
C PRO A 73 5.83 -14.70 -32.57
N PRO A 74 4.97 -14.23 -33.50
CA PRO A 74 3.85 -14.99 -34.05
C PRO A 74 4.18 -15.72 -35.36
N VAL A 75 3.48 -16.83 -35.63
CA VAL A 75 3.39 -17.39 -36.99
C VAL A 75 1.92 -17.57 -37.35
N THR A 76 1.54 -16.83 -38.37
CA THR A 76 0.26 -16.77 -39.08
C THR A 76 -0.27 -18.15 -39.49
N GLN A 77 -1.51 -18.50 -39.12
CA GLN A 77 -2.42 -19.28 -39.97
C GLN A 77 -3.89 -19.22 -39.50
N ALA A 78 -4.79 -19.38 -40.48
CA ALA A 78 -6.16 -18.90 -40.59
C ALA A 78 -7.24 -19.42 -39.58
N LEU A 79 -8.30 -18.59 -39.47
CA LEU A 79 -9.65 -18.70 -38.85
C LEU A 79 -10.43 -20.02 -39.15
N PRO A 80 -11.58 -20.37 -38.49
CA PRO A 80 -12.51 -19.49 -37.74
C PRO A 80 -13.17 -20.04 -36.44
N ASP A 81 -13.84 -19.11 -35.75
CA ASP A 81 -15.09 -19.22 -34.97
C ASP A 81 -15.17 -19.87 -33.56
N VAL A 82 -15.68 -19.04 -32.64
CA VAL A 82 -16.36 -19.31 -31.35
C VAL A 82 -15.52 -19.88 -30.20
N MET A 83 -15.56 -19.18 -29.07
CA MET A 83 -15.02 -19.53 -27.74
C MET A 83 -13.63 -18.99 -27.39
N GLN A 84 -13.50 -17.66 -27.35
CA GLN A 84 -12.62 -17.05 -26.34
C GLN A 84 -13.20 -15.75 -25.77
N THR A 85 -14.50 -15.82 -25.46
CA THR A 85 -15.04 -15.15 -24.28
C THR A 85 -14.48 -15.90 -23.06
N LEU A 86 -14.06 -15.18 -22.00
CA LEU A 86 -13.64 -15.68 -20.67
C LEU A 86 -12.12 -15.66 -20.33
N LEU A 87 -11.39 -14.63 -20.75
CA LEU A 87 -10.29 -14.14 -19.90
C LEU A 87 -10.65 -12.73 -19.43
N SER A 88 -11.55 -12.68 -18.46
CA SER A 88 -11.82 -11.48 -17.67
C SER A 88 -10.49 -10.96 -17.13
N PRO A 89 -10.19 -9.65 -17.24
CA PRO A 89 -9.13 -9.06 -16.43
C PRO A 89 -9.51 -9.34 -14.97
N ALA A 90 -8.67 -10.10 -14.27
CA ALA A 90 -8.87 -10.34 -12.85
C ALA A 90 -9.07 -8.98 -12.17
N SER A 91 -10.21 -8.80 -11.52
CA SER A 91 -10.67 -7.54 -10.93
C SER A 91 -9.70 -7.07 -9.84
N THR A 92 -8.58 -6.44 -10.22
CA THR A 92 -7.61 -5.87 -9.28
C THR A 92 -8.17 -4.71 -8.48
N ASN A 93 -9.31 -4.16 -8.92
CA ASN A 93 -10.01 -3.07 -8.25
C ASN A 93 -11.20 -3.53 -7.39
N ALA A 94 -11.47 -4.83 -7.26
CA ALA A 94 -12.55 -5.29 -6.37
C ALA A 94 -12.14 -5.14 -4.90
N LEU A 95 -13.07 -4.73 -4.04
CA LEU A 95 -12.83 -4.67 -2.59
C LEU A 95 -12.58 -6.07 -2.00
N PHE A 96 -13.26 -7.08 -2.55
CA PHE A 96 -13.12 -8.48 -2.18
C PHE A 96 -12.32 -9.24 -3.22
N SER A 97 -11.46 -10.14 -2.76
CA SER A 97 -10.85 -11.15 -3.63
C SER A 97 -11.89 -12.19 -4.05
N PRO A 98 -11.79 -12.81 -5.24
CA PRO A 98 -12.75 -13.82 -5.69
C PRO A 98 -12.96 -14.98 -4.70
N ARG A 99 -11.91 -15.34 -3.94
CA ARG A 99 -12.00 -16.36 -2.87
C ARG A 99 -12.80 -15.86 -1.66
N GLN A 100 -12.64 -14.59 -1.28
CA GLN A 100 -13.34 -13.99 -0.15
C GLN A 100 -14.84 -13.88 -0.42
N ILE A 101 -15.25 -13.70 -1.68
CA ILE A 101 -16.68 -13.66 -2.07
C ILE A 101 -17.38 -15.00 -1.81
N GLN A 102 -16.66 -16.12 -1.89
CA GLN A 102 -17.22 -17.46 -1.66
C GLN A 102 -17.33 -17.80 -0.17
N SER A 103 -16.55 -17.13 0.67
CA SER A 103 -16.47 -17.32 2.12
C SER A 103 -16.99 -16.09 2.87
N ILE A 104 -17.97 -15.38 2.30
CA ILE A 104 -18.59 -14.24 2.97
C ILE A 104 -19.31 -14.78 4.21
N GLY A 105 -18.93 -14.25 5.38
CA GLY A 105 -19.53 -14.62 6.67
C GLY A 105 -20.99 -14.18 6.81
N GLU A 106 -21.54 -14.31 8.01
CA GLU A 106 -22.94 -13.97 8.29
C GLU A 106 -23.27 -12.51 7.93
N ARG A 107 -24.43 -12.32 7.27
CA ARG A 107 -24.90 -10.99 6.87
C ARG A 107 -25.14 -10.13 8.11
N MET A 108 -24.39 -9.05 8.25
CA MET A 108 -24.57 -8.07 9.31
C MET A 108 -24.73 -6.64 8.75
N SER A 109 -25.20 -5.73 9.61
CA SER A 109 -25.29 -4.30 9.28
C SER A 109 -23.90 -3.66 9.30
N ILE A 110 -23.70 -2.55 8.58
CA ILE A 110 -22.42 -1.82 8.63
C ILE A 110 -22.13 -1.27 10.04
N GLN A 111 -23.17 -0.91 10.80
CA GLN A 111 -23.01 -0.45 12.18
C GLN A 111 -22.51 -1.56 13.11
N GLU A 112 -23.07 -2.76 12.97
CA GLU A 112 -22.65 -3.94 13.73
C GLU A 112 -21.25 -4.39 13.31
N PHE A 113 -20.98 -4.45 12.00
CA PHE A 113 -19.65 -4.73 11.46
C PHE A 113 -18.59 -3.75 11.98
N GLY A 114 -18.93 -2.46 12.03
CA GLY A 114 -18.04 -1.45 12.56
C GLY A 114 -17.77 -1.60 14.06
N SER A 115 -18.74 -2.13 14.82
CA SER A 115 -18.58 -2.41 16.25
C SER A 115 -17.77 -3.68 16.50
N VAL A 116 -17.91 -4.70 15.66
CA VAL A 116 -17.19 -6.00 15.80
C VAL A 116 -15.73 -5.88 15.37
N TYR A 117 -15.44 -5.10 14.32
CA TYR A 117 -14.11 -4.99 13.71
C TYR A 117 -13.44 -3.62 13.92
N ASP A 118 -13.93 -2.83 14.89
CA ASP A 118 -13.40 -1.50 15.25
C ASP A 118 -13.19 -0.59 14.02
N LEU A 119 -14.21 -0.47 13.16
CA LEU A 119 -14.16 0.50 12.07
C LEU A 119 -14.26 1.92 12.63
N SER A 120 -13.52 2.85 12.03
CA SER A 120 -13.66 4.27 12.37
C SER A 120 -15.13 4.70 12.21
N PRO A 121 -15.72 5.42 13.19
CA PRO A 121 -17.10 5.90 13.09
C PRO A 121 -17.32 6.78 11.86
N SER A 122 -16.29 7.51 11.40
CA SER A 122 -16.31 8.28 10.16
C SER A 122 -16.49 7.40 8.92
N LEU A 123 -15.85 6.23 8.90
CA LEU A 123 -15.91 5.28 7.79
C LEU A 123 -17.29 4.61 7.72
N GLY A 124 -17.83 4.20 8.87
CA GLY A 124 -19.18 3.63 8.94
C GLY A 124 -20.25 4.60 8.43
N ALA A 125 -20.19 5.87 8.86
CA ALA A 125 -21.11 6.91 8.39
C ALA A 125 -21.03 7.12 6.88
N LYS A 126 -19.81 7.24 6.32
CA LYS A 126 -19.61 7.38 4.86
C LYS A 126 -20.15 6.19 4.08
N LEU A 127 -19.94 4.97 4.57
CA LEU A 127 -20.46 3.77 3.90
C LEU A 127 -21.99 3.77 3.85
N ILE A 128 -22.65 4.17 4.95
CA ILE A 128 -24.11 4.28 5.02
C ILE A 128 -24.63 5.39 4.10
N GLU A 129 -23.96 6.55 4.04
CA GLU A 129 -24.30 7.66 3.13
C GLU A 129 -24.24 7.23 1.66
N GLN A 130 -23.30 6.34 1.31
CA GLN A 130 -23.19 5.76 -0.04
C GLN A 130 -24.18 4.60 -0.29
N GLY A 131 -25.07 4.30 0.67
CA GLY A 131 -26.08 3.26 0.54
C GLY A 131 -25.60 1.85 0.89
N TYR A 132 -24.36 1.68 1.37
CA TYR A 132 -23.88 0.41 1.91
C TYR A 132 -24.46 0.20 3.30
N ASN A 133 -25.67 -0.36 3.37
CA ASN A 133 -26.35 -0.63 4.64
C ASN A 133 -26.01 -2.01 5.24
N SER A 134 -25.38 -2.89 4.46
CA SER A 134 -25.05 -4.27 4.86
C SER A 134 -23.70 -4.68 4.29
N THR A 135 -23.00 -5.57 5.01
CA THR A 135 -21.71 -6.13 4.57
C THR A 135 -21.80 -6.84 3.21
N HIS A 136 -22.96 -7.41 2.87
CA HIS A 136 -23.21 -7.99 1.55
C HIS A 136 -23.27 -6.98 0.41
N ALA A 137 -23.60 -5.71 0.67
CA ALA A 137 -23.58 -4.67 -0.36
C ALA A 137 -22.13 -4.36 -0.77
N LEU A 138 -21.18 -4.48 0.15
CA LEU A 138 -19.76 -4.24 -0.08
C LEU A 138 -19.15 -5.21 -1.11
N ARG A 139 -19.74 -6.39 -1.34
CA ARG A 139 -19.23 -7.37 -2.31
C ARG A 139 -19.21 -6.85 -3.75
N PHE A 140 -20.04 -5.84 -4.03
CA PHE A 140 -20.12 -5.19 -5.33
C PHE A 140 -19.31 -3.89 -5.38
N ALA A 141 -18.78 -3.43 -4.25
CA ALA A 141 -18.00 -2.21 -4.19
C ALA A 141 -16.63 -2.41 -4.85
N THR A 142 -16.23 -1.46 -5.67
CA THR A 142 -14.87 -1.36 -6.17
C THR A 142 -14.07 -0.34 -5.36
N ILE A 143 -12.76 -0.51 -5.31
CA ILE A 143 -11.84 0.43 -4.68
C ILE A 143 -11.96 1.81 -5.35
N ASP A 144 -12.23 1.85 -6.66
CA ASP A 144 -12.42 3.09 -7.40
C ASP A 144 -13.69 3.82 -6.97
N ASP A 145 -14.82 3.12 -6.84
CA ASP A 145 -16.07 3.70 -6.32
C ASP A 145 -15.90 4.27 -4.91
N LEU A 146 -15.15 3.56 -4.05
CA LEU A 146 -14.87 4.02 -2.69
C LEU A 146 -13.98 5.28 -2.70
N LEU A 147 -12.96 5.33 -3.55
CA LEU A 147 -12.15 6.54 -3.72
C LEU A 147 -12.98 7.71 -4.28
N ALA A 148 -13.82 7.46 -5.28
CA ALA A 148 -14.71 8.45 -5.87
C ALA A 148 -15.73 8.99 -4.86
N SER A 149 -16.16 8.16 -3.91
CA SER A 149 -17.06 8.56 -2.81
C SER A 149 -16.37 9.37 -1.70
N GLY A 150 -15.05 9.59 -1.78
CA GLY A 150 -14.30 10.39 -0.82
C GLY A 150 -13.79 9.60 0.40
N LEU A 151 -13.70 8.27 0.31
CA LEU A 151 -12.95 7.49 1.30
C LEU A 151 -11.45 7.68 1.09
N LEU A 152 -10.72 7.81 2.19
CA LEU A 152 -9.27 7.88 2.18
C LEU A 152 -8.67 6.49 1.95
N ARG A 153 -7.47 6.44 1.37
CA ARG A 153 -6.74 5.16 1.17
C ARG A 153 -6.52 4.40 2.48
N GLY A 154 -6.31 5.12 3.59
CA GLY A 154 -6.19 4.50 4.92
C GLY A 154 -7.50 3.89 5.42
N GLU A 155 -8.63 4.55 5.17
CA GLU A 155 -9.96 4.02 5.51
C GLU A 155 -10.28 2.76 4.68
N ILE A 156 -9.93 2.77 3.39
CA ILE A 156 -10.08 1.58 2.52
C ILE A 156 -9.17 0.44 2.99
N ALA A 157 -7.93 0.73 3.42
CA ALA A 157 -7.04 -0.28 3.98
C ALA A 157 -7.61 -0.91 5.27
N GLN A 158 -8.15 -0.07 6.17
CA GLN A 158 -8.85 -0.54 7.38
C GLN A 158 -10.06 -1.41 7.04
N LEU A 159 -10.87 -0.99 6.05
CA LEU A 159 -12.01 -1.78 5.58
C LEU A 159 -11.58 -3.15 5.02
N ARG A 160 -10.48 -3.20 4.27
CA ARG A 160 -9.93 -4.46 3.74
C ARG A 160 -9.41 -5.38 4.84
N ASP A 161 -8.76 -4.84 5.86
CA ASP A 161 -8.32 -5.61 7.03
C ASP A 161 -9.51 -6.19 7.79
N ALA A 162 -10.53 -5.39 8.06
CA ALA A 162 -11.77 -5.83 8.70
C ALA A 162 -12.47 -6.94 7.90
N ILE A 163 -12.56 -6.80 6.58
CA ILE A 163 -13.12 -7.83 5.69
C ILE A 163 -12.30 -9.12 5.73
N ALA A 164 -10.96 -9.02 5.74
CA ALA A 164 -10.10 -10.20 5.81
C ALA A 164 -10.34 -10.98 7.12
N ARG A 165 -10.42 -10.29 8.25
CA ARG A 165 -10.73 -10.88 9.56
C ARG A 165 -12.13 -11.49 9.62
N TRP A 166 -13.09 -10.87 8.94
CA TRP A 166 -14.47 -11.38 8.89
C TRP A 166 -14.61 -12.66 8.07
N VAL A 167 -13.86 -12.80 6.99
CA VAL A 167 -13.88 -13.98 6.14
C VAL A 167 -13.14 -15.17 6.77
N GLU A 168 -12.21 -14.91 7.69
CA GLU A 168 -11.44 -15.95 8.39
C GLU A 168 -12.17 -16.53 9.63
N ASN A 169 -13.25 -15.87 10.07
CA ASN A 169 -14.03 -16.21 11.26
C ASN A 169 -15.30 -17.00 10.90
#